data_AF-A0A841R1P3-F1
#
_entry.id   AF-A0A841R1P3-F1
#
_cell.length_a   1.000
_cell.length_b   1.000
_cell.length_c   1.000
_cell.angle_alpha   90.00
_cell.angle_beta   90.00
_cell.angle_gamma   90.00
#
_symmetry.space_group_name_H-M   'P 1'
#
loop_
_entity.id
_entity.type
_entity.pdbx_description
1 polymer ?
#
loop_
_entity_poly.entity_id
_entity_poly.type
_entity_poly.pdbx_seq_one_letter_code
_entity_poly.pdbx_strand_id
1 'polypeptide(L)'
;MADTLRKSLDLRAACIRRYFPDVLANAAEFIAYADVVEPELDIVIQNLVDNALNTFVLDIDERGARRWEEMLKLTPAVGATLDERRQQILAKINAQLPYTIRNFQKMLNATFGEGVVTVSVDHDKYAEWLSIAPGENIDQDFLTTYARQVTPANLTLNLRTDHAVTASIRHGGAAITYEYITIGG
;
A
#
# COMPACT_ATOMS: atom_id res chain seq x y z
N MET A 1 -5.79 19.79 12.60
CA MET A 1 -4.52 20.26 12.02
C MET A 1 -4.53 19.85 10.55
N ALA A 2 -5.38 20.50 9.78
CA ALA A 2 -5.61 20.21 8.37
C ALA A 2 -5.50 21.53 7.61
N ASP A 3 -5.05 21.49 6.35
CA ASP A 3 -4.91 22.68 5.49
C ASP A 3 -3.85 23.70 5.99
N THR A 4 -2.83 23.22 6.70
CA THR A 4 -1.76 24.08 7.23
C THR A 4 -0.75 24.42 6.14
N LEU A 5 -0.38 23.44 5.31
CA LEU A 5 0.62 23.64 4.26
C LEU A 5 0.10 24.60 3.20
N ARG A 6 -1.13 24.38 2.72
CA ARG A 6 -1.81 25.25 1.74
C ARG A 6 -1.87 26.71 2.19
N LYS A 7 -2.14 26.96 3.48
CA LYS A 7 -2.23 28.32 4.03
C LYS A 7 -0.88 28.99 4.28
N SER A 8 0.16 28.19 4.55
CA SER A 8 1.49 28.72 4.87
C SER A 8 2.41 28.89 3.65
N LEU A 9 2.06 28.29 2.52
CA LEU A 9 2.94 28.25 1.36
C LEU A 9 2.88 29.57 0.58
N ASP A 10 3.97 30.31 0.64
CA ASP A 10 4.19 31.50 -0.18
C ASP A 10 5.01 31.12 -1.42
N LEU A 11 4.41 31.27 -2.60
CA LEU A 11 5.06 30.97 -3.88
C LEU A 11 5.66 32.24 -4.46
N ARG A 12 6.94 32.17 -4.82
CA ARG A 12 7.58 33.26 -5.56
C ARG A 12 6.99 33.35 -6.96
N ALA A 13 6.66 34.57 -7.39
CA ALA A 13 6.25 34.85 -8.77
C ALA A 13 7.32 34.42 -9.79
N ALA A 14 6.85 33.89 -10.92
CA ALA A 14 7.66 33.54 -12.06
C ALA A 14 8.38 34.77 -12.60
N CYS A 15 9.69 34.64 -12.83
CA CYS A 15 10.49 35.71 -13.38
C CYS A 15 11.46 35.13 -14.41
N ILE A 16 11.01 35.07 -15.66
CA ILE A 16 11.83 34.52 -16.75
C ILE A 16 12.88 35.52 -17.24
N ARG A 17 12.66 36.82 -17.00
CA ARG A 17 13.61 37.89 -17.38
C ARG A 17 15.00 37.68 -16.79
N ARG A 18 15.07 37.06 -15.60
CA ARG A 18 16.33 36.72 -14.92
C ARG A 18 17.21 35.79 -15.77
N TYR A 19 16.62 35.06 -16.70
CA TYR A 19 17.30 34.09 -17.55
C TYR A 19 17.55 34.59 -18.98
N PHE A 20 17.17 35.83 -19.29
CA PHE A 20 17.45 36.40 -20.60
C PHE A 20 18.94 36.76 -20.73
N PRO A 21 19.59 36.48 -21.87
CA PRO A 21 20.94 36.96 -22.12
C PRO A 21 20.99 38.49 -22.11
N ASP A 22 22.06 39.08 -21.56
CA ASP A 22 22.21 40.55 -21.42
C ASP A 22 22.00 41.31 -22.73
N VAL A 23 22.43 40.71 -23.85
CA VAL A 23 22.30 41.29 -25.20
C VAL A 23 20.83 41.46 -25.62
N LEU A 24 19.94 40.59 -25.14
CA LEU A 24 18.52 40.54 -25.54
C LEU A 24 17.58 41.04 -24.43
N ALA A 25 18.05 41.14 -23.19
CA ALA A 25 17.22 41.51 -22.04
C ALA A 25 16.52 42.88 -22.19
N ASN A 26 17.16 43.83 -22.89
CA ASN A 26 16.61 45.17 -23.13
C ASN A 26 15.78 45.26 -24.43
N ALA A 27 15.67 44.19 -25.21
CA ALA A 27 14.88 44.21 -26.44
C ALA A 27 13.39 44.28 -26.12
N ALA A 28 12.67 45.18 -26.80
CA ALA A 28 11.23 45.38 -26.58
C ALA A 28 10.41 44.09 -26.77
N GLU A 29 10.82 43.23 -27.71
CA GLU A 29 10.20 41.92 -27.96
C GLU A 29 10.30 40.99 -26.75
N PHE A 30 11.46 40.95 -26.09
CA PHE A 30 11.70 40.09 -24.92
C PHE A 30 10.96 40.61 -23.68
N ILE A 31 10.86 41.93 -23.53
CA ILE A 31 10.06 42.54 -22.46
C ILE A 31 8.58 42.19 -22.64
N ALA A 32 8.03 42.42 -23.84
CA ALA A 32 6.64 42.08 -24.14
C ALA A 32 6.37 40.57 -24.03
N TYR A 33 7.33 39.73 -24.44
CA TYR A 33 7.24 38.28 -24.25
C TYR A 33 7.16 37.91 -22.75
N ALA A 34 8.01 38.49 -21.91
CA ALA A 34 7.97 38.25 -20.47
C ALA A 34 6.65 38.74 -19.84
N ASP A 35 6.16 39.92 -20.23
CA ASP A 35 4.89 40.46 -19.72
C ASP A 35 3.71 39.51 -19.97
N VAL A 36 3.74 38.74 -21.07
CA VAL A 36 2.70 37.76 -21.40
C VAL A 36 2.95 36.40 -20.76
N VAL A 37 4.19 35.92 -20.71
CA VAL A 37 4.50 34.55 -20.29
C VAL A 37 4.59 34.39 -18.77
N GLU A 38 5.08 35.40 -18.05
CA GLU A 38 5.19 35.36 -16.58
C GLU A 38 3.84 35.05 -15.88
N PRO A 39 2.71 35.71 -16.20
CA PRO A 39 1.42 35.39 -15.56
C PRO A 39 0.90 33.99 -15.92
N GLU A 40 1.14 33.50 -17.14
CA GLU A 40 0.75 32.14 -17.54
C GLU A 40 1.58 31.09 -16.78
N LEU A 41 2.88 31.35 -16.58
CA LEU A 41 3.74 30.48 -15.79
C LEU A 41 3.32 30.44 -14.32
N ASP A 42 2.90 31.57 -13.75
CA ASP A 42 2.37 31.60 -12.38
C ASP A 42 1.17 30.66 -12.22
N ILE A 43 0.25 30.65 -13.19
CA ILE A 43 -0.90 29.74 -13.20
C ILE A 43 -0.43 28.27 -13.28
N VAL A 44 0.55 27.96 -14.13
CA VAL A 44 1.09 26.60 -14.26
C VAL A 44 1.76 26.14 -12.96
N ILE A 45 2.55 27.01 -12.33
CA ILE A 45 3.22 26.74 -11.06
C ILE A 45 2.19 26.49 -9.96
N GLN A 46 1.16 27.33 -9.85
CA GLN A 46 0.07 27.15 -8.90
C GLN A 46 -0.61 25.78 -9.07
N ASN A 47 -0.95 25.42 -10.31
CA ASN A 47 -1.56 24.12 -10.60
C ASN A 47 -0.65 22.94 -10.24
N LEU A 48 0.66 23.05 -10.50
CA LEU A 48 1.63 22.02 -10.16
C LEU A 48 1.74 21.84 -8.65
N VAL A 49 1.78 22.97 -7.92
CA VAL A 49 1.82 22.98 -6.46
C VAL A 49 0.53 22.42 -5.88
N ASP A 50 -0.64 22.77 -6.40
CA ASP A 50 -1.92 22.20 -5.97
C ASP A 50 -1.97 20.69 -6.18
N ASN A 51 -1.47 20.21 -7.31
CA ASN A 51 -1.37 18.78 -7.59
C ASN A 51 -0.39 18.07 -6.64
N ALA A 52 0.71 18.73 -6.30
CA ALA A 52 1.65 18.23 -5.30
C ALA A 52 1.02 18.19 -3.90
N LEU A 53 0.33 19.25 -3.48
CA LEU A 53 -0.36 19.33 -2.19
C LEU A 53 -1.46 18.27 -2.08
N ASN A 54 -2.13 17.95 -3.18
CA ASN A 54 -3.10 16.85 -3.25
C ASN A 54 -2.52 15.44 -3.06
N THR A 55 -1.20 15.29 -3.01
CA THR A 55 -0.56 14.03 -2.58
C THR A 55 -0.51 13.88 -1.06
N PHE A 56 -0.63 14.97 -0.30
CA PHE A 56 -0.62 14.95 1.16
C PHE A 56 -2.04 14.90 1.71
N VAL A 57 -2.42 13.77 2.31
CA VAL A 57 -3.80 13.49 2.78
C VAL A 57 -4.38 14.59 3.68
N LEU A 58 -3.57 15.21 4.53
CA LEU A 58 -4.01 16.26 5.48
C LEU A 58 -4.31 17.61 4.82
N ASP A 59 -3.77 17.84 3.61
CA ASP A 59 -3.86 19.11 2.89
C ASP A 59 -4.53 18.93 1.51
N ILE A 60 -5.24 17.82 1.27
CA ILE A 60 -5.96 17.62 -0.01
C ILE A 60 -7.14 18.59 -0.16
N ASP A 61 -7.39 19.02 -1.39
CA ASP A 61 -8.62 19.68 -1.80
C ASP A 61 -9.70 18.65 -2.23
N GLU A 62 -10.87 19.11 -2.68
CA GLU A 62 -11.94 18.20 -3.12
C GLU A 62 -11.56 17.31 -4.32
N ARG A 63 -10.71 17.81 -5.21
CA ARG A 63 -10.20 17.07 -6.38
C ARG A 63 -9.21 16.00 -5.93
N GLY A 64 -8.32 16.32 -5.01
CA GLY A 64 -7.42 15.38 -4.34
C GLY A 64 -8.20 14.29 -3.61
N ALA A 65 -9.21 14.66 -2.83
CA ALA A 65 -10.06 13.71 -2.12
C ALA A 65 -10.75 12.71 -3.07
N ARG A 66 -11.35 13.19 -4.17
CA ARG A 66 -11.94 12.29 -5.19
C ARG A 66 -10.92 11.31 -5.77
N ARG A 67 -9.72 11.79 -6.10
CA ARG A 67 -8.65 10.94 -6.66
C ARG A 67 -8.22 9.83 -5.68
N TRP A 68 -8.07 10.17 -4.40
CA TRP A 68 -7.75 9.21 -3.36
C TRP A 68 -8.87 8.19 -3.12
N GLU A 69 -10.12 8.66 -3.15
CA GLU A 69 -11.29 7.79 -3.02
C GLU A 69 -11.39 6.79 -4.16
N GLU A 70 -11.19 7.23 -5.40
CA GLU A 70 -11.11 6.36 -6.58
C GLU A 70 -9.97 5.34 -6.44
N MET A 71 -8.77 5.79 -6.06
CA MET A 71 -7.60 4.94 -5.89
C MET A 71 -7.79 3.87 -4.81
N LEU A 72 -8.40 4.23 -3.68
CA LEU A 72 -8.61 3.35 -2.53
C LEU A 72 -9.96 2.62 -2.55
N LYS A 73 -10.75 2.81 -3.62
CA LYS A 73 -12.12 2.29 -3.76
C LYS A 73 -13.01 2.63 -2.56
N LEU A 74 -12.90 3.87 -2.08
CA LEU A 74 -13.72 4.42 -1.01
C LEU A 74 -14.91 5.17 -1.61
N THR A 75 -16.08 5.05 -0.98
CA THR A 75 -17.25 5.85 -1.32
C THR A 75 -17.57 6.76 -0.14
N PRO A 76 -17.51 8.09 -0.30
CA PRO A 76 -17.84 9.01 0.78
C PRO A 76 -19.34 8.94 1.09
N ALA A 77 -19.70 9.16 2.35
CA ALA A 77 -21.10 9.27 2.74
C ALA A 77 -21.75 10.50 2.11
N VAL A 78 -23.07 10.44 1.87
CA VAL A 78 -23.83 11.56 1.30
C VAL A 78 -23.75 12.77 2.24
N GLY A 79 -23.17 13.87 1.77
CA GLY A 79 -22.98 15.09 2.56
C GLY A 79 -21.75 15.10 3.48
N ALA A 80 -20.85 14.13 3.35
CA ALA A 80 -19.61 14.09 4.13
C ALA A 80 -18.75 15.34 3.88
N THR A 81 -18.23 15.91 4.96
CA THR A 81 -17.32 17.06 4.92
C THR A 81 -15.94 16.66 4.40
N LEU A 82 -15.16 17.62 3.89
CA LEU A 82 -13.80 17.35 3.41
C LEU A 82 -12.90 16.79 4.52
N ASP A 83 -13.08 17.22 5.78
CA ASP A 83 -12.28 16.71 6.90
C ASP A 83 -12.61 15.25 7.24
N GLU A 84 -13.89 14.88 7.24
CA GLU A 84 -14.31 13.48 7.39
C GLU A 84 -13.76 12.58 6.29
N ARG A 85 -13.78 13.07 5.03
CA ARG A 85 -13.18 12.36 3.89
C ARG A 85 -11.68 12.17 4.06
N ARG A 86 -10.95 13.21 4.50
CA ARG A 86 -9.52 13.12 4.84
C ARG A 86 -9.26 12.06 5.91
N GLN A 87 -10.05 12.04 6.98
CA GLN A 87 -9.93 11.07 8.05
C GLN A 87 -10.20 9.65 7.54
N GLN A 88 -11.20 9.45 6.70
CA GLN A 88 -11.52 8.15 6.10
C GLN A 88 -10.39 7.63 5.19
N ILE A 89 -9.85 8.50 4.33
CA ILE A 89 -8.67 8.19 3.49
C ILE A 89 -7.48 7.83 4.36
N LEU A 90 -7.19 8.64 5.38
CA LEU A 90 -6.08 8.42 6.29
C LEU A 90 -6.24 7.12 7.08
N ALA A 91 -7.45 6.80 7.54
CA ALA A 91 -7.75 5.55 8.22
C ALA A 91 -7.54 4.34 7.31
N LYS A 92 -7.86 4.45 6.02
CA LYS A 92 -7.64 3.39 5.03
C LYS A 92 -6.15 3.19 4.72
N ILE A 93 -5.38 4.28 4.62
CA ILE A 93 -3.92 4.22 4.43
C ILE A 93 -3.25 3.63 5.68
N ASN A 94 -3.71 4.03 6.86
CA ASN A 94 -3.20 3.54 8.15
C ASN A 94 -3.75 2.18 8.56
N ALA A 95 -4.71 1.62 7.82
CA ALA A 95 -5.18 0.26 8.03
C ALA A 95 -4.03 -0.69 7.69
N GLN A 96 -3.20 -0.97 8.70
CA GLN A 96 -2.08 -1.89 8.58
C GLN A 96 -2.62 -3.24 8.12
N LEU A 97 -2.20 -3.64 6.93
CA LEU A 97 -1.84 -5.04 6.74
C LEU A 97 -0.79 -5.37 7.81
N PRO A 98 -0.92 -6.48 8.55
CA PRO A 98 0.09 -6.94 9.49
C PRO A 98 1.45 -7.11 8.80
N TYR A 99 2.23 -6.02 8.73
CA TYR A 99 3.47 -6.01 7.96
C TYR A 99 4.60 -6.77 8.66
N THR A 100 4.35 -7.25 9.88
CA THR A 100 5.28 -8.06 10.65
C THR A 100 4.71 -9.44 10.87
N ILE A 101 5.58 -10.45 10.76
CA ILE A 101 5.27 -11.85 11.09
C ILE A 101 4.64 -11.95 12.48
N ARG A 102 5.09 -11.13 13.45
CA ARG A 102 4.53 -11.08 14.80
C ARG A 102 3.05 -10.66 14.82
N ASN A 103 2.67 -9.64 14.06
CA ASN A 103 1.27 -9.21 14.00
C ASN A 103 0.43 -10.18 13.18
N PHE A 104 0.99 -10.77 12.12
CA PHE A 104 0.31 -11.80 11.35
C PHE A 104 0.04 -13.04 12.20
N GLN A 105 1.02 -13.49 12.99
CA GLN A 105 0.85 -14.58 13.96
C GLN A 105 -0.22 -14.27 15.01
N LYS A 106 -0.30 -13.03 15.51
CA LYS A 106 -1.39 -12.63 16.43
C LYS A 106 -2.75 -12.72 15.78
N MET A 107 -2.87 -12.32 14.51
CA MET A 107 -4.12 -12.43 13.75
C MET A 107 -4.51 -13.89 13.52
N LEU A 108 -3.56 -14.76 13.20
CA LEU A 108 -3.81 -16.20 13.08
C LEU A 108 -4.25 -16.81 14.41
N ASN A 109 -3.58 -16.47 15.51
CA ASN A 109 -3.96 -16.93 16.85
C ASN A 109 -5.37 -16.45 17.24
N ALA A 110 -5.77 -15.24 16.85
CA ALA A 110 -7.10 -14.70 17.13
C ALA A 110 -8.21 -15.38 16.33
N THR A 111 -7.92 -15.78 15.08
CA THR A 111 -8.92 -16.39 14.18
C THR A 111 -9.03 -17.92 14.36
N PHE A 112 -7.90 -18.61 14.50
CA PHE A 112 -7.84 -20.08 14.50
C PHE A 112 -7.55 -20.68 15.87
N GLY A 113 -7.19 -19.85 16.87
CA GLY A 113 -6.75 -20.30 18.18
C GLY A 113 -5.24 -20.28 18.34
N GLU A 114 -4.77 -20.14 19.59
CA GLU A 114 -3.35 -19.99 19.89
C GLU A 114 -2.56 -21.27 19.56
N GLY A 115 -1.54 -21.14 18.70
CA GLY A 115 -0.66 -22.25 18.33
C GLY A 115 -1.22 -23.24 17.30
N VAL A 116 -2.45 -23.00 16.83
CA VAL A 116 -3.13 -23.85 15.82
C VAL A 116 -2.54 -23.66 14.42
N VAL A 117 -2.22 -22.41 14.05
CA VAL A 117 -1.51 -22.07 12.80
C VAL A 117 -0.29 -21.23 13.14
N THR A 118 0.89 -21.66 12.72
CA THR A 118 2.15 -20.93 12.94
C THR A 118 2.81 -20.51 11.64
N VAL A 119 3.35 -19.29 11.61
CA VAL A 119 4.03 -18.71 10.45
C VAL A 119 5.54 -18.89 10.56
N SER A 120 6.17 -19.33 9.47
CA SER A 120 7.63 -19.28 9.31
C SER A 120 8.00 -18.77 7.92
N VAL A 121 9.10 -18.03 7.81
CA VAL A 121 9.56 -17.44 6.53
C VAL A 121 10.92 -18.03 6.19
N ASP A 122 11.03 -18.60 4.99
CA ASP A 122 12.29 -18.98 4.36
C ASP A 122 12.78 -17.80 3.51
N HIS A 123 13.75 -17.07 4.04
CA HIS A 123 14.26 -15.85 3.43
C HIS A 123 15.03 -16.09 2.13
N ASP A 124 15.70 -17.24 2.00
CA ASP A 124 16.52 -17.56 0.83
C ASP A 124 15.63 -17.90 -0.39
N LYS A 125 14.46 -18.48 -0.13
CA LYS A 125 13.51 -18.91 -1.17
C LYS A 125 12.35 -17.95 -1.39
N TYR A 126 12.29 -16.82 -0.68
CA TYR A 126 11.15 -15.90 -0.70
C TYR A 126 9.82 -16.64 -0.50
N ALA A 127 9.78 -17.55 0.49
CA ALA A 127 8.63 -18.40 0.76
C ALA A 127 8.16 -18.24 2.21
N GLU A 128 6.85 -18.16 2.39
CA GLU A 128 6.17 -18.17 3.69
C GLU A 128 5.45 -19.49 3.86
N TRP A 129 5.65 -20.13 5.01
CA TRP A 129 5.08 -21.42 5.37
C TRP A 129 4.11 -21.25 6.53
N LEU A 130 2.86 -21.67 6.31
CA LEU A 130 1.85 -21.82 7.34
C LEU A 130 1.81 -23.27 7.79
N SER A 131 2.25 -23.53 9.02
CA SER A 131 2.17 -24.86 9.62
C SER A 131 0.89 -24.99 10.44
N ILE A 132 0.09 -26.01 10.15
CA ILE A 132 -1.12 -26.36 10.91
C ILE A 132 -0.76 -27.44 11.93
N ALA A 133 -1.22 -27.25 13.17
CA ALA A 133 -0.98 -28.18 14.26
C ALA A 133 -1.59 -29.58 13.98
N PRO A 134 -0.92 -30.67 14.41
CA PRO A 134 -1.43 -32.02 14.22
C PRO A 134 -2.80 -32.23 14.87
N GLY A 135 -3.77 -32.75 14.12
CA GLY A 135 -5.12 -33.07 14.62
C GLY A 135 -6.14 -31.95 14.44
N GLU A 136 -5.72 -30.76 14.00
CA GLU A 136 -6.61 -29.66 13.67
C GLU A 136 -7.11 -29.75 12.23
N ASN A 137 -8.43 -29.65 12.04
CA ASN A 137 -9.06 -29.66 10.72
C ASN A 137 -9.49 -28.24 10.36
N ILE A 138 -8.61 -27.51 9.69
CA ILE A 138 -8.87 -26.15 9.22
C ILE A 138 -9.17 -26.20 7.72
N ASP A 139 -10.16 -25.42 7.29
CA ASP A 139 -10.40 -25.19 5.87
C ASP A 139 -9.19 -24.45 5.24
N GLN A 140 -8.47 -25.17 4.38
CA GLN A 140 -7.25 -24.67 3.74
C GLN A 140 -7.54 -23.55 2.75
N ASP A 141 -8.70 -23.55 2.08
CA ASP A 141 -9.06 -22.49 1.13
C ASP A 141 -9.35 -21.18 1.85
N PHE A 142 -10.06 -21.28 2.97
CA PHE A 142 -10.28 -20.16 3.88
C PHE A 142 -8.98 -19.63 4.47
N LEU A 143 -8.10 -20.50 4.98
CA LEU A 143 -6.80 -20.10 5.54
C LEU A 143 -5.91 -19.43 4.49
N THR A 144 -5.87 -19.96 3.27
CA THR A 144 -5.08 -19.39 2.16
C THR A 144 -5.61 -18.03 1.76
N THR A 145 -6.93 -17.88 1.62
CA THR A 145 -7.58 -16.62 1.27
C THR A 145 -7.34 -15.56 2.34
N TYR A 146 -7.47 -15.94 3.62
CA TYR A 146 -7.19 -15.07 4.76
C TYR A 146 -5.73 -14.63 4.81
N ALA A 147 -4.80 -15.58 4.70
CA ALA A 147 -3.37 -15.32 4.72
C ALA A 147 -2.94 -14.44 3.54
N ARG A 148 -3.46 -14.66 2.33
CA ARG A 148 -3.14 -13.86 1.15
C ARG A 148 -3.56 -12.40 1.23
N GLN A 149 -4.52 -12.06 2.08
CA GLN A 149 -4.83 -10.66 2.33
C GLN A 149 -3.67 -9.95 3.03
N VAL A 150 -2.90 -10.67 3.85
CA VAL A 150 -1.84 -10.14 4.72
C VAL A 150 -0.43 -10.38 4.15
N THR A 151 -0.18 -11.57 3.60
CA THR A 151 1.11 -11.99 3.05
C THR A 151 1.53 -11.06 1.89
N PRO A 152 2.75 -10.51 1.91
CA PRO A 152 3.31 -9.74 0.80
C PRO A 152 3.26 -10.50 -0.53
N ALA A 153 2.94 -9.78 -1.61
CA ALA A 153 2.81 -10.38 -2.95
C ALA A 153 4.13 -10.95 -3.51
N ASN A 154 5.28 -10.52 -2.97
CA ASN A 154 6.60 -11.04 -3.36
C ASN A 154 6.98 -12.36 -2.67
N LEU A 155 6.14 -12.89 -1.78
CA LEU A 155 6.38 -14.17 -1.10
C LEU A 155 5.45 -15.27 -1.65
N THR A 156 6.01 -16.45 -1.84
CA THR A 156 5.23 -17.67 -2.14
C THR A 156 4.62 -18.19 -0.85
N LEU A 157 3.29 -18.26 -0.79
CA LEU A 157 2.58 -18.82 0.36
C LEU A 157 2.42 -20.33 0.18
N ASN A 158 2.94 -21.09 1.13
CA ASN A 158 2.83 -22.54 1.17
C ASN A 158 2.16 -22.98 2.47
N LEU A 159 1.38 -24.05 2.40
CA LEU A 159 0.79 -24.69 3.59
C LEU A 159 1.52 -25.98 3.90
N ARG A 160 1.70 -26.24 5.18
CA ARG A 160 2.25 -27.48 5.71
C ARG A 160 1.36 -28.01 6.82
N THR A 161 0.95 -29.25 6.72
CA THR A 161 0.28 -29.97 7.80
C THR A 161 1.25 -30.99 8.38
N ASP A 162 1.55 -30.88 9.68
CA ASP A 162 2.36 -31.89 10.34
C ASP A 162 1.41 -32.98 10.88
N HIS A 163 1.44 -34.17 10.28
CA HIS A 163 0.71 -35.34 10.78
C HIS A 163 1.69 -36.32 11.44
N ALA A 164 1.53 -36.55 12.75
CA ALA A 164 2.32 -37.55 13.47
C ALA A 164 1.88 -38.97 13.09
N VAL A 165 2.60 -39.59 12.16
CA VAL A 165 2.38 -41.00 11.81
C VAL A 165 3.13 -41.87 12.82
N THR A 166 2.40 -42.51 13.73
CA THR A 166 2.97 -43.54 14.64
C THR A 166 3.08 -44.86 13.87
N ALA A 167 4.12 -45.00 13.05
CA ALA A 167 4.46 -46.26 12.39
C ALA A 167 5.83 -46.75 12.87
N SER A 168 5.92 -48.01 13.28
CA SER A 168 7.21 -48.62 13.60
C SER A 168 8.00 -48.84 12.30
N ILE A 169 9.05 -48.05 12.07
CA ILE A 169 9.97 -48.29 10.95
C ILE A 169 10.86 -49.48 11.33
N ARG A 170 10.56 -50.66 10.77
CA ARG A 170 11.45 -51.83 10.88
C ARG A 170 12.47 -51.77 9.77
N HIS A 171 13.76 -51.81 10.13
CA HIS A 171 14.86 -51.87 9.18
C HIS A 171 14.69 -53.12 8.29
N GLY A 172 14.39 -52.92 7.01
CA GLY A 172 14.07 -53.98 6.04
C GLY A 172 12.69 -53.87 5.37
N GLY A 173 11.80 -52.98 5.85
CA GLY A 173 10.55 -52.65 5.15
C GLY A 173 10.68 -51.38 4.30
N ALA A 174 10.16 -51.40 3.08
CA ALA A 174 10.02 -50.19 2.27
C ALA A 174 8.85 -49.34 2.82
N ALA A 175 9.14 -48.14 3.30
CA ALA A 175 8.12 -47.15 3.60
C ALA A 175 7.80 -46.38 2.32
N ILE A 176 6.63 -46.63 1.73
CA ILE A 176 6.12 -45.86 0.60
C ILE A 176 5.43 -44.62 1.17
N THR A 177 6.07 -43.47 1.02
CA THR A 177 5.48 -42.17 1.38
C THR A 177 4.75 -41.65 0.14
N TYR A 178 3.45 -41.38 0.26
CA TYR A 178 2.67 -40.77 -0.82
C TYR A 178 2.61 -39.26 -0.59
N GLU A 179 3.12 -38.50 -1.55
CA GLU A 179 2.91 -37.06 -1.64
C GLU A 179 1.76 -36.83 -2.62
N TYR A 180 0.60 -36.40 -2.12
CA TYR A 180 -0.51 -36.00 -2.97
C TYR A 180 -0.36 -34.51 -3.27
N ILE A 181 0.13 -34.18 -4.48
CA ILE A 181 0.05 -32.83 -5.02
C ILE A 181 -1.20 -32.76 -5.89
N THR A 182 -2.26 -32.18 -5.35
CA THR A 182 -3.47 -31.90 -6.14
C THR A 182 -3.26 -30.58 -6.89
N ILE A 183 -2.97 -30.66 -8.19
CA ILE A 183 -3.00 -29.49 -9.08
C ILE A 183 -4.43 -29.39 -9.61
N GLY A 184 -5.20 -28.48 -9.02
CA GLY A 184 -6.57 -28.15 -9.47
C GLY A 184 -6.55 -27.28 -10.73
N GLY A 185 -7.46 -27.58 -11.67
CA GLY A 185 -7.73 -26.81 -12.88
C GLY A 185 -8.76 -25.71 -12.70
#